data_AF-A0A853C5P7-F1
#
_entry.id   AF-A0A853C5P7-F1
#
_cell.length_a   1.000
_cell.length_b   1.000
_cell.length_c   1.000
_cell.angle_alpha   90.00
_cell.angle_beta   90.00
_cell.angle_gamma   90.00
#
_symmetry.space_group_name_H-M   'P 1'
#
loop_
_entity.id
_entity.type
_entity.pdbx_description
1 polymer ?
#
loop_
_entity_poly.entity_id
_entity_poly.type
_entity_poly.pdbx_seq_one_letter_code
_entity_poly.pdbx_strand_id
1 'polypeptide(L)'
;MAPLFDLPAAPAAGTVDVPLTETPISRADQLLRDIKDNRAGINERMLGEVKMIAEWALEHTVAVPEDASTLTERGLDTGLPLAGEGAPLISDFAVLELGAILARGIDSVRDAVGFVDQARFADGPVVEVRGRPRPSLETSGPH
;
A
#
# COMPACT_ATOMS: atom_id res chain seq x y z
N MET A 1 -34.10 30.92 23.94
CA MET A 1 -33.22 29.92 23.31
C MET A 1 -33.40 28.62 24.08
N ALA A 2 -34.08 27.64 23.49
CA ALA A 2 -34.33 26.31 24.04
C ALA A 2 -33.92 25.28 22.95
N PRO A 3 -33.34 24.11 23.29
CA PRO A 3 -32.82 23.19 22.29
C PRO A 3 -33.94 22.43 21.56
N LEU A 4 -33.67 22.12 20.28
CA LEU A 4 -34.55 21.60 19.24
C LEU A 4 -34.84 20.08 19.34
N PHE A 5 -34.50 19.42 20.44
CA PHE A 5 -34.64 17.95 20.55
C PHE A 5 -35.39 17.57 21.82
N ASP A 6 -36.70 17.74 21.79
CA ASP A 6 -37.62 17.10 22.74
C ASP A 6 -38.50 16.15 21.93
N LEU A 7 -38.01 14.91 21.73
CA LEU A 7 -38.77 13.85 21.08
C LEU A 7 -39.66 13.18 22.14
N PRO A 8 -40.99 13.08 21.94
CA PRO A 8 -41.86 12.44 22.90
C PRO A 8 -41.50 10.96 23.07
N ALA A 9 -41.54 10.47 24.31
CA ALA A 9 -41.33 9.07 24.64
C ALA A 9 -42.25 8.18 23.79
N ALA A 10 -41.66 7.20 23.10
CA ALA A 10 -42.40 6.26 22.26
C ALA A 10 -43.45 5.50 23.09
N PRO A 11 -44.70 5.35 22.60
CA PRO A 11 -45.69 4.55 23.29
C PRO A 11 -45.24 3.07 23.34
N ALA A 12 -45.49 2.40 24.47
CA ALA A 12 -45.15 1.01 24.67
C ALA A 12 -45.72 0.13 23.54
N ALA A 13 -44.81 -0.52 22.81
CA ALA A 13 -45.13 -1.37 21.67
C ALA A 13 -45.93 -2.60 22.13
N GLY A 14 -47.23 -2.61 21.88
CA GLY A 14 -47.94 -3.87 21.68
C GLY A 14 -47.33 -4.58 20.48
N THR A 15 -47.09 -5.88 20.59
CA THR A 15 -46.57 -6.72 19.51
C THR A 15 -47.63 -6.86 18.42
N VAL A 16 -47.70 -5.86 17.54
CA VAL A 16 -48.41 -5.96 16.27
C VAL A 16 -47.47 -6.68 15.32
N ASP A 17 -47.80 -7.92 14.98
CA ASP A 17 -47.12 -8.70 13.94
C ASP A 17 -47.49 -8.10 12.58
N VAL A 18 -46.86 -6.96 12.26
CA VAL A 18 -46.96 -6.33 10.94
C VAL A 18 -46.00 -7.09 10.04
N PRO A 19 -46.47 -7.71 8.95
CA PRO A 19 -45.57 -8.34 8.00
C PRO A 19 -44.57 -7.27 7.52
N LEU A 20 -43.28 -7.55 7.64
CA LEU A 20 -42.22 -6.69 7.14
C LEU A 20 -42.39 -6.59 5.62
N THR A 21 -43.16 -5.61 5.15
CA THR A 21 -43.13 -5.17 3.76
C THR A 21 -41.71 -4.70 3.51
N GLU A 22 -40.92 -5.51 2.81
CA GLU A 22 -39.60 -5.12 2.33
C GLU A 22 -39.76 -3.84 1.52
N THR A 23 -39.27 -2.72 2.06
CA THR A 23 -39.25 -1.46 1.34
C THR A 23 -38.42 -1.68 0.08
N PRO A 24 -39.00 -1.53 -1.13
CA PRO A 24 -38.25 -1.77 -2.35
C PRO A 24 -37.07 -0.81 -2.41
N ILE A 25 -35.88 -1.36 -2.65
CA ILE A 25 -34.63 -0.61 -2.78
C ILE A 25 -34.83 0.50 -3.82
N SER A 26 -34.54 1.73 -3.44
CA SER A 26 -34.67 2.86 -4.36
C SER A 26 -33.62 2.76 -5.48
N ARG A 27 -33.89 3.37 -6.64
CA ARG A 27 -32.89 3.44 -7.72
C ARG A 27 -31.58 4.08 -7.27
N ALA A 28 -31.65 5.07 -6.36
CA ALA A 28 -30.48 5.72 -5.79
C ALA A 28 -29.63 4.74 -4.96
N ASP A 29 -30.27 3.92 -4.12
CA ASP A 29 -29.57 2.90 -3.34
C ASP A 29 -28.93 1.83 -4.22
N GLN A 30 -29.59 1.45 -5.32
CA GLN A 30 -28.99 0.53 -6.29
C GLN A 30 -27.73 1.13 -6.92
N LEU A 31 -27.77 2.41 -7.33
CA LEU A 31 -26.60 3.09 -7.89
C LEU A 31 -25.44 3.16 -6.89
N LEU A 32 -25.71 3.41 -5.60
CA LEU A 32 -24.66 3.42 -4.58
C LEU A 32 -24.03 2.03 -4.38
N ARG A 33 -24.82 0.95 -4.47
CA ARG A 33 -24.29 -0.43 -4.46
C ARG A 33 -23.43 -0.69 -5.69
N ASP A 34 -23.94 -0.38 -6.88
CA ASP A 34 -23.21 -0.55 -8.14
C ASP A 34 -21.87 0.21 -8.13
N ILE A 35 -21.85 1.44 -7.61
CA ILE A 35 -20.62 2.24 -7.46
C ILE A 35 -19.64 1.57 -6.49
N LYS A 36 -20.14 1.05 -5.36
CA LYS A 36 -19.31 0.35 -4.37
C LYS A 36 -18.69 -0.92 -4.97
N ASP A 37 -19.47 -1.71 -5.70
CA ASP A 37 -19.01 -2.94 -6.33
C ASP A 37 -17.98 -2.65 -7.42
N ASN A 38 -18.21 -1.60 -8.23
CA ASN A 38 -17.22 -1.13 -9.20
C ASN A 38 -15.91 -0.70 -8.53
N ARG A 39 -15.98 0.02 -7.40
CA ARG A 39 -14.79 0.41 -6.63
C ARG A 39 -14.03 -0.81 -6.10
N ALA A 40 -14.74 -1.83 -5.60
CA ALA A 40 -14.13 -3.07 -5.15
C ALA A 40 -13.40 -3.78 -6.29
N GLY A 41 -14.06 -3.97 -7.44
CA GLY A 41 -13.45 -4.62 -8.61
C GLY A 41 -12.27 -3.86 -9.20
N ILE A 42 -12.30 -2.51 -9.20
CA ILE A 42 -11.14 -1.69 -9.61
C ILE A 42 -9.97 -1.91 -8.65
N ASN A 43 -10.22 -1.88 -7.33
CA ASN A 43 -9.18 -2.09 -6.33
C ASN A 43 -8.55 -3.49 -6.43
N GLU A 44 -9.35 -4.52 -6.69
CA GLU A 44 -8.85 -5.89 -6.89
C GLU A 44 -7.92 -5.99 -8.11
N ARG A 45 -8.26 -5.33 -9.22
CA ARG A 45 -7.39 -5.29 -10.41
C ARG A 45 -6.11 -4.50 -10.17
N MET A 46 -6.19 -3.36 -9.47
CA MET A 46 -5.01 -2.59 -9.07
C MET A 46 -4.09 -3.40 -8.17
N LEU A 47 -4.64 -4.15 -7.21
CA LEU A 47 -3.86 -5.06 -6.37
C LEU A 47 -3.21 -6.18 -7.19
N GLY A 48 -3.91 -6.71 -8.19
CA GLY A 48 -3.37 -7.70 -9.13
C GLY A 48 -2.18 -7.16 -9.91
N GLU A 49 -2.28 -5.96 -10.48
CA GLU A 49 -1.18 -5.27 -11.19
C GLU A 49 0.03 -5.08 -10.27
N VAL A 50 -0.19 -4.61 -9.04
CA VAL A 50 0.87 -4.44 -8.04
C VAL A 50 1.60 -5.77 -7.73
N LYS A 51 0.87 -6.87 -7.57
CA LYS A 51 1.48 -8.20 -7.36
C LYS A 51 2.32 -8.66 -8.55
N MET A 52 1.82 -8.43 -9.76
CA MET A 52 2.54 -8.77 -10.99
C MET A 52 3.84 -7.96 -11.12
N ILE A 53 3.81 -6.67 -10.79
CA ILE A 53 5.01 -5.82 -10.73
C ILE A 53 6.02 -6.35 -9.71
N ALA A 54 5.55 -6.79 -8.53
CA ALA A 54 6.41 -7.38 -7.50
C ALA A 54 7.11 -8.66 -7.98
N GLU A 55 6.36 -9.56 -8.64
CA GLU A 55 6.91 -10.79 -9.20
C GLU A 55 7.87 -10.49 -10.34
N TRP A 56 7.51 -9.56 -11.23
CA TRP A 56 8.36 -9.10 -12.32
C TRP A 56 9.68 -8.52 -11.82
N ALA A 57 9.68 -7.74 -10.74
CA ALA A 57 10.88 -7.13 -10.18
C ALA A 57 11.92 -8.19 -9.74
N LEU A 58 11.46 -9.29 -9.14
CA LEU A 58 12.33 -10.39 -8.69
C LEU A 58 13.02 -11.13 -9.85
N GLU A 59 12.42 -11.12 -11.03
CA GLU A 59 13.02 -11.72 -12.24
C GLU A 59 14.06 -10.80 -12.88
N HIS A 60 14.11 -9.51 -12.50
CA HIS A 60 14.94 -8.48 -13.15
C HIS A 60 15.93 -7.84 -12.17
N THR A 61 16.47 -8.63 -11.24
CA THR A 61 17.48 -8.15 -10.28
C THR A 61 18.87 -8.12 -10.89
N VAL A 62 19.70 -7.16 -10.49
CA VAL A 62 21.11 -7.03 -10.89
C VAL A 62 22.04 -7.17 -9.69
N ALA A 63 23.28 -7.59 -9.94
CA ALA A 63 24.27 -7.79 -8.88
C ALA A 63 25.10 -6.54 -8.57
N VAL A 64 25.16 -5.59 -9.52
CA VAL A 64 26.01 -4.39 -9.43
C VAL A 64 25.16 -3.12 -9.41
N PRO A 65 25.51 -2.11 -8.60
CA PRO A 65 24.76 -0.85 -8.53
C PRO A 65 24.73 -0.04 -9.82
N GLU A 66 25.72 -0.22 -10.71
CA GLU A 66 25.85 0.55 -11.96
C GLU A 66 24.72 0.26 -12.96
N ASP A 67 24.13 -0.93 -12.89
CA ASP A 67 23.01 -1.36 -13.75
C ASP A 67 21.64 -1.20 -13.07
N ALA A 68 21.63 -0.70 -11.83
CA ALA A 68 20.44 -0.64 -10.99
C ALA A 68 19.66 0.66 -11.23
N SER A 69 18.33 0.56 -11.26
CA SER A 69 17.45 1.72 -11.22
C SER A 69 17.52 2.39 -9.85
N THR A 70 17.43 3.72 -9.86
CA THR A 70 17.58 4.56 -8.68
C THR A 70 16.35 5.42 -8.43
N LEU A 71 16.17 5.83 -7.18
CA LEU A 71 15.10 6.71 -6.75
C LEU A 71 15.33 8.12 -7.29
N THR A 72 14.25 8.74 -7.78
CA THR A 72 14.25 10.15 -8.18
C THR A 72 13.47 10.97 -7.17
N GLU A 73 14.09 12.00 -6.59
CA GLU A 73 13.42 12.93 -5.69
C GLU A 73 13.39 14.33 -6.29
N ARG A 74 12.19 14.91 -6.42
CA ARG A 74 12.00 16.26 -6.99
C ARG A 74 12.66 16.44 -8.37
N GLY A 75 12.67 15.37 -9.18
CA GLY A 75 13.28 15.36 -10.51
C GLY A 75 14.80 15.19 -10.54
N LEU A 76 15.42 14.88 -9.40
CA LEU A 76 16.86 14.59 -9.31
C LEU A 76 17.07 13.11 -8.98
N ASP A 77 17.91 12.47 -9.77
CA ASP A 77 18.41 11.13 -9.46
C ASP A 77 19.27 11.19 -8.18
N THR A 78 18.87 10.40 -7.19
CA THR A 78 19.54 10.34 -5.89
C THR A 78 20.72 9.37 -5.88
N GLY A 79 20.81 8.47 -6.87
CA GLY A 79 21.75 7.35 -6.85
C GLY A 79 21.41 6.25 -5.83
N LEU A 80 20.35 6.41 -5.05
CA LEU A 80 19.89 5.41 -4.09
C LEU A 80 19.08 4.34 -4.80
N PRO A 81 19.21 3.04 -4.45
CA PRO A 81 18.35 2.00 -4.99
C PRO A 81 16.87 2.29 -4.75
N LEU A 82 15.99 1.75 -5.60
CA LEU A 82 14.55 1.97 -5.53
C LEU A 82 13.92 1.59 -4.17
N ALA A 83 14.49 0.59 -3.50
CA ALA A 83 14.05 0.14 -2.18
C ALA A 83 15.22 0.16 -1.19
N GLY A 84 14.89 0.23 0.11
CA GLY A 84 15.87 0.34 1.18
C GLY A 84 16.79 -0.88 1.35
N GLU A 85 17.66 -0.80 2.36
CA GLU A 85 18.62 -1.84 2.68
C GLU A 85 17.96 -3.24 2.79
N GLY A 86 18.56 -4.24 2.15
CA GLY A 86 18.06 -5.63 2.13
C GLY A 86 17.14 -5.97 0.97
N ALA A 87 16.66 -4.98 0.21
CA ALA A 87 15.96 -5.23 -1.05
C ALA A 87 16.95 -5.48 -2.21
N PRO A 88 16.59 -6.34 -3.18
CA PRO A 88 17.41 -6.56 -4.36
C PRO A 88 17.52 -5.29 -5.21
N LEU A 89 18.65 -5.14 -5.91
CA LEU A 89 18.82 -4.09 -6.90
C LEU A 89 18.03 -4.47 -8.16
N ILE A 90 17.19 -3.57 -8.67
CA ILE A 90 16.37 -3.81 -9.86
C ILE A 90 17.02 -3.17 -11.08
N SER A 91 17.03 -3.86 -12.22
CA SER A 91 17.63 -3.34 -13.46
C SER A 91 16.97 -2.04 -13.95
N ASP A 92 17.78 -1.03 -14.31
CA ASP A 92 17.29 0.22 -14.91
C ASP A 92 16.65 -0.02 -16.28
N PHE A 93 17.24 -0.88 -17.10
CA PHE A 93 16.67 -1.27 -18.40
C PHE A 93 15.28 -1.90 -18.25
N ALA A 94 15.12 -2.80 -17.29
CA ALA A 94 13.84 -3.44 -17.04
C ALA A 94 12.77 -2.41 -16.63
N VAL A 95 13.12 -1.44 -15.77
CA VAL A 95 12.19 -0.37 -15.34
C VAL A 95 11.75 0.50 -16.53
N LEU A 96 12.64 0.78 -17.48
CA LEU A 96 12.28 1.46 -18.74
C LEU A 96 11.24 0.66 -19.55
N GLU A 97 11.44 -0.66 -19.70
CA GLU A 97 10.50 -1.52 -20.42
C GLU A 97 9.13 -1.58 -19.74
N LEU A 98 9.11 -1.70 -18.41
CA LEU A 98 7.87 -1.68 -17.64
C LEU A 98 7.13 -0.34 -17.83
N GLY A 99 7.85 0.79 -17.84
CA GLY A 99 7.26 2.09 -18.10
C GLY A 99 6.61 2.21 -19.47
N ALA A 100 7.25 1.64 -20.50
CA ALA A 100 6.69 1.59 -21.85
C ALA A 100 5.39 0.77 -21.90
N ILE A 101 5.31 -0.36 -21.20
CA ILE A 101 4.11 -1.22 -21.14
C ILE A 101 2.98 -0.52 -20.38
N LEU A 102 3.27 0.09 -19.23
CA LEU A 102 2.27 0.76 -18.40
C LEU A 102 1.82 2.12 -18.97
N ALA A 103 2.48 2.62 -20.02
CA ALA A 103 2.29 3.95 -20.57
C ALA A 103 2.38 5.05 -19.47
N ARG A 104 3.32 4.89 -18.53
CA ARG A 104 3.57 5.82 -17.42
C ARG A 104 4.93 6.49 -17.57
N GLY A 105 5.08 7.67 -16.97
CA GLY A 105 6.38 8.31 -16.84
C GLY A 105 7.30 7.45 -15.97
N ILE A 106 8.60 7.42 -16.31
CA ILE A 106 9.58 6.55 -15.65
C ILE A 106 9.66 6.76 -14.13
N ASP A 107 9.61 8.02 -13.67
CA ASP A 107 9.63 8.32 -12.23
C ASP A 107 8.45 7.67 -11.49
N SER A 108 7.26 7.68 -12.10
CA SER A 108 6.08 7.01 -11.54
C SER A 108 6.22 5.49 -11.46
N VAL A 109 7.01 4.89 -12.35
CA VAL A 109 7.26 3.44 -12.37
C VAL A 109 8.28 3.08 -11.29
N ARG A 110 9.35 3.88 -11.18
CA ARG A 110 10.36 3.79 -10.12
C ARG A 110 9.72 3.86 -8.74
N ASP A 111 8.83 4.83 -8.53
CA ASP A 111 8.07 4.96 -7.28
C ASP A 111 7.22 3.73 -6.97
N ALA A 112 6.54 3.18 -7.98
CA ALA A 112 5.69 2.00 -7.81
C ALA A 112 6.51 0.75 -7.47
N VAL A 113 7.61 0.49 -8.18
CA VAL A 113 8.52 -0.63 -7.91
C VAL A 113 9.14 -0.50 -6.53
N GLY A 114 9.67 0.69 -6.20
CA GLY A 114 10.27 0.96 -4.89
C GLY A 114 9.31 0.77 -3.73
N PHE A 115 8.06 1.26 -3.85
CA PHE A 115 7.03 1.05 -2.84
C PHE A 115 6.72 -0.44 -2.62
N VAL A 116 6.59 -1.19 -3.71
CA VAL A 116 6.24 -2.62 -3.68
C VAL A 116 7.35 -3.45 -3.05
N ASP A 117 8.60 -3.21 -3.44
CA ASP A 117 9.74 -3.90 -2.86
C ASP A 117 9.95 -3.49 -1.40
N GLN A 118 9.85 -2.21 -1.06
CA GLN A 118 9.93 -1.77 0.33
C GLN A 118 8.88 -2.45 1.21
N ALA A 119 7.62 -2.51 0.76
CA ALA A 119 6.56 -3.19 1.49
C ALA A 119 6.81 -4.70 1.66
N ARG A 120 7.51 -5.32 0.72
CA ARG A 120 7.85 -6.75 0.73
C ARG A 120 9.05 -7.08 1.63
N PHE A 121 10.06 -6.20 1.64
CA PHE A 121 11.35 -6.44 2.31
C PHE A 121 11.48 -5.71 3.66
N ALA A 122 10.54 -4.83 4.03
CA ALA A 122 10.52 -4.16 5.34
C ALA A 122 10.46 -5.13 6.54
N ASP A 123 10.00 -6.37 6.34
CA ASP A 123 9.97 -7.45 7.35
C ASP A 123 11.11 -8.49 7.16
N GLY A 124 12.10 -8.22 6.29
CA GLY A 124 13.24 -9.12 6.07
C GLY A 124 14.14 -9.23 7.30
N PRO A 125 14.82 -10.38 7.52
CA PRO A 125 15.74 -10.52 8.64
C PRO A 125 16.86 -9.49 8.50
N VAL A 126 16.99 -8.61 9.51
CA VAL A 126 18.16 -7.74 9.68
C VAL A 126 19.39 -8.64 9.62
N VAL A 127 20.14 -8.57 8.54
CA VAL A 127 21.43 -9.26 8.42
C VAL A 127 22.35 -8.58 9.44
N GLU A 128 22.44 -9.18 10.63
CA GLU A 128 23.38 -8.75 11.67
C GLU A 128 24.78 -8.83 11.04
N VAL A 129 25.34 -7.67 10.68
CA VAL A 129 26.68 -7.54 10.15
C VAL A 129 27.64 -8.12 11.19
N ARG A 130 28.07 -9.36 10.96
CA ARG A 130 29.08 -10.04 11.77
C ARG A 130 30.29 -9.12 11.93
N GLY A 131 30.46 -8.58 13.13
CA GLY A 131 31.75 -8.02 13.53
C GLY A 131 31.74 -6.76 14.38
N ARG A 132 30.61 -6.09 14.64
CA ARG A 132 30.64 -4.98 15.60
C ARG A 132 30.38 -5.52 17.02
N PRO A 133 31.35 -5.41 17.96
CA PRO A 133 31.09 -5.78 19.34
C PRO A 133 29.94 -4.93 19.87
N ARG A 134 29.00 -5.57 20.59
CA ARG A 134 27.97 -4.85 21.35
C ARG A 134 28.68 -3.83 22.24
N PRO A 135 28.26 -2.55 22.28
CA PRO A 135 28.76 -1.64 23.29
C PRO A 135 28.42 -2.24 24.65
N SER A 136 29.44 -2.58 25.43
CA SER A 136 29.28 -3.04 26.80
C SER A 136 28.47 -2.00 27.55
N LEU A 137 27.27 -2.39 28.00
CA LEU A 137 26.55 -1.65 29.03
C LEU A 137 27.29 -1.90 30.34
N GLU A 138 28.41 -1.20 30.54
CA GLU A 138 28.98 -1.05 31.87
C GLU A 138 28.00 -0.24 32.71
N THR A 139 27.21 -0.98 33.49
CA THR A 139 26.48 -0.47 34.63
C THR A 139 27.49 0.05 35.65
N SER A 140 27.83 1.34 35.57
CA SER A 140 28.47 2.03 36.67
C SER A 140 27.41 2.28 37.75
N GLY A 141 27.35 1.37 38.72
CA GLY A 141 26.66 1.57 39.98
C GLY A 141 27.51 2.44 40.93
N PRO A 142 26.90 3.09 41.93
CA PRO A 142 27.52 4.19 42.65
C PRO A 142 28.47 3.69 43.75
N HIS A 143 29.61 4.37 43.89
CA HIS A 143 30.41 4.42 45.11
C HIS A 143 30.74 5.86 45.44
#